data_AF-A9WPA3-F1
#
_entry.id   AF-A9WPA3-F1
#
_cell.length_a   1.000
_cell.length_b   1.000
_cell.length_c   1.000
_cell.angle_alpha   90.00
_cell.angle_beta   90.00
_cell.angle_gamma   90.00
#
_symmetry.space_group_name_H-M   'P 1'
#
loop_
_entity.id
_entity.type
_entity.pdbx_description
1 polymer ?
#
loop_
_entity_poly.entity_id
_entity_poly.type
_entity_poly.pdbx_seq_one_letter_code
_entity_poly.pdbx_strand_id
1 'polypeptide(L)'
;MLPEKATAADGIFRLLFVHAHPDDESITTGGTMAYFARSGAQVTLLTSTRGELGEVIPADLRYLEQGLPKPGRAGQSIDDGGAGLARMRTAELNQAAAELGVSQRMFLGEAPALAPGAEPVIYRDSGMMWAPDVPGERRRAIASETVLPGSFSRAPLDEVANHTAVLIRALRPDVVVSYASDGGYGHPDHVRTHEMTVRALELASMQGDAVNPAWRVPLDYEILSRSELEPEATNTPLLCVDGSYDAKRAAMLAHRTQIVVNQDQYALSDLELKPISAVEGFRLGAHTAARQPSLPPRRTISECVGYTLGALLAGVISAFLGTALHLQTMQIGDTSVPWGAALALVLVAAVLTLVGSWARSPTTGLLSGAAAYLSCVVLAIPHGRIGMIIANSAGNIWLYGVAVVTVLYCLVAMVLAGRSKAARGRRNSGRRGERT
;
A
#
# COMPACT_ATOMS: atom_id res chain seq x y z
N MET A 1 5.21 -13.61 2.00
CA MET A 1 6.66 -13.52 2.26
C MET A 1 6.87 -12.38 3.23
N LEU A 2 7.28 -12.67 4.48
CA LEU A 2 7.70 -11.63 5.43
C LEU A 2 8.78 -10.75 4.77
N PRO A 3 8.81 -9.42 5.00
CA PRO A 3 9.95 -8.63 4.54
C PRO A 3 11.23 -9.26 5.08
N GLU A 4 12.25 -9.37 4.23
CA GLU A 4 13.48 -10.16 4.46
C GLU A 4 14.23 -9.86 5.77
N LYS A 5 13.89 -8.78 6.51
CA LYS A 5 14.43 -8.46 7.84
C LYS A 5 13.41 -7.70 8.70
N ALA A 6 13.29 -8.09 9.96
CA ALA A 6 12.77 -7.22 11.02
C ALA A 6 13.58 -5.91 11.04
N THR A 7 12.89 -4.78 11.21
CA THR A 7 13.53 -3.45 11.18
C THR A 7 14.12 -3.07 12.54
N ALA A 8 13.73 -3.74 13.61
CA ALA A 8 14.31 -3.61 14.93
C ALA A 8 15.66 -4.35 15.03
N ALA A 9 16.58 -3.80 15.83
CA ALA A 9 17.97 -4.27 15.94
C ALA A 9 18.11 -5.69 16.53
N ASP A 10 17.07 -6.20 17.19
CA ASP A 10 17.03 -7.52 17.81
C ASP A 10 16.52 -8.64 16.89
N GLY A 11 16.14 -8.31 15.65
CA GLY A 11 15.71 -9.30 14.65
C GLY A 11 14.29 -9.85 14.85
N ILE A 12 13.54 -9.37 15.85
CA ILE A 12 12.17 -9.81 16.11
C ILE A 12 11.20 -9.02 15.22
N PHE A 13 10.40 -9.74 14.42
CA PHE A 13 9.36 -9.13 13.59
C PHE A 13 8.14 -8.78 14.42
N ARG A 14 7.65 -7.54 14.35
CA ARG A 14 6.62 -7.00 15.24
C ARG A 14 5.40 -6.52 14.48
N LEU A 15 4.23 -6.99 14.88
CA LEU A 15 2.96 -6.55 14.32
C LEU A 15 2.08 -5.95 15.41
N LEU A 16 1.46 -4.82 15.09
CA LEU A 16 0.42 -4.20 15.91
C LEU A 16 -0.91 -4.22 15.14
N PHE A 17 -1.90 -4.88 15.73
CA PHE A 17 -3.28 -4.86 15.25
C PHE A 17 -4.08 -3.90 16.12
N VAL A 18 -4.85 -3.00 15.49
CA VAL A 18 -5.63 -1.97 16.17
C VAL A 18 -7.10 -2.16 15.81
N HIS A 19 -7.90 -2.55 16.80
CA HIS A 19 -9.31 -2.89 16.66
C HIS A 19 -10.19 -2.05 17.59
N ALA A 20 -11.48 -1.94 17.27
CA ALA A 20 -12.42 -1.12 18.02
C ALA A 20 -12.99 -1.88 19.22
N HIS A 21 -13.45 -3.12 19.02
CA HIS A 21 -14.17 -3.89 20.04
C HIS A 21 -13.57 -5.29 20.24
N PRO A 22 -13.88 -5.94 21.38
CA PRO A 22 -13.58 -7.36 21.59
C PRO A 22 -14.41 -8.28 20.69
N ASP A 23 -13.78 -8.92 19.70
CA ASP A 23 -14.30 -9.86 18.68
C ASP A 23 -13.80 -9.52 17.27
N ASP A 24 -13.64 -8.23 16.98
CA ASP A 24 -13.14 -7.70 15.70
C ASP A 24 -11.84 -8.37 15.27
N GLU A 25 -10.93 -8.60 16.23
CA GLU A 25 -9.63 -9.22 16.00
C GLU A 25 -9.79 -10.67 15.54
N SER A 26 -10.76 -11.39 16.10
CA SER A 26 -11.02 -12.79 15.77
C SER A 26 -11.76 -12.90 14.43
N ILE A 27 -12.70 -11.99 14.16
CA ILE A 27 -13.51 -11.98 12.94
C ILE A 27 -12.65 -11.66 11.71
N THR A 28 -11.85 -10.60 11.80
CA THR A 28 -11.23 -9.98 10.62
C THR A 28 -9.76 -10.30 10.43
N THR A 29 -9.02 -10.58 11.50
CA THR A 29 -7.55 -10.74 11.46
C THR A 29 -7.01 -11.96 12.24
N GLY A 30 -7.89 -12.80 12.77
CA GLY A 30 -7.54 -13.91 13.66
C GLY A 30 -6.60 -14.93 13.00
N GLY A 31 -6.89 -15.29 11.75
CA GLY A 31 -6.06 -16.22 11.00
C GLY A 31 -4.64 -15.67 10.80
N THR A 32 -4.54 -14.39 10.44
CA THR A 32 -3.29 -13.67 10.20
C THR A 32 -2.47 -13.52 11.47
N MET A 33 -3.08 -13.10 12.58
CA MET A 33 -2.40 -12.98 13.86
C MET A 33 -1.79 -14.31 14.30
N ALA A 34 -2.59 -15.38 14.28
CA ALA A 34 -2.13 -16.72 14.66
C ALA A 34 -1.02 -17.25 13.75
N TYR A 35 -1.10 -16.99 12.45
CA TYR A 35 -0.04 -17.36 11.51
C TYR A 35 1.30 -16.69 11.86
N PHE A 36 1.29 -15.37 12.09
CA PHE A 36 2.52 -14.64 12.40
C PHE A 36 3.07 -14.98 13.80
N ALA A 37 2.20 -15.15 14.80
CA ALA A 37 2.59 -15.58 16.14
C ALA A 37 3.30 -16.95 16.09
N ARG A 38 2.71 -17.93 15.39
CA ARG A 38 3.33 -19.27 15.20
C ARG A 38 4.62 -19.22 14.38
N SER A 39 4.78 -18.21 13.54
CA SER A 39 6.01 -17.96 12.78
C SER A 39 7.10 -17.24 13.60
N GLY A 40 6.87 -17.00 14.89
CA GLY A 40 7.83 -16.38 15.82
C GLY A 40 7.80 -14.85 15.83
N ALA A 41 6.79 -14.22 15.21
CA ALA A 41 6.61 -12.78 15.30
C ALA A 41 5.98 -12.38 16.63
N GLN A 42 6.32 -11.19 17.12
CA GLN A 42 5.66 -10.58 18.28
C GLN A 42 4.38 -9.88 17.79
N VAL A 43 3.23 -10.48 18.10
CA VAL A 43 1.91 -9.94 17.73
C VAL A 43 1.33 -9.21 18.93
N THR A 44 0.97 -7.94 18.74
CA THR A 44 0.38 -7.09 19.77
C THR A 44 -1.00 -6.61 19.33
N LEU A 45 -1.99 -6.64 20.23
CA LEU A 45 -3.38 -6.26 19.96
C LEU A 45 -3.82 -5.07 20.82
N LEU A 46 -4.06 -3.92 20.19
CA LEU A 46 -4.70 -2.77 20.80
C LEU A 46 -6.21 -2.80 20.51
N THR A 47 -7.03 -2.74 21.57
CA THR A 47 -8.50 -2.64 21.45
C THR A 47 -8.96 -1.30 22.00
N SER A 48 -9.75 -0.54 21.23
CA SER A 48 -10.14 0.83 21.59
C SER A 48 -11.17 0.89 22.74
N THR A 49 -12.12 -0.05 22.77
CA THR A 49 -13.24 -0.06 23.73
C THR A 49 -13.47 -1.46 24.31
N ARG A 50 -14.41 -1.59 25.26
CA ARG A 50 -14.78 -2.88 25.87
C ARG A 50 -16.09 -3.45 25.32
N GLY A 51 -16.71 -2.76 24.38
CA GLY A 51 -17.94 -3.23 23.76
C GLY A 51 -19.15 -3.19 24.69
N GLU A 52 -19.24 -2.12 25.49
CA GLU A 52 -20.26 -1.88 26.52
C GLU A 52 -21.70 -1.96 26.00
N LEU A 53 -21.91 -1.68 24.70
CA LEU A 53 -23.23 -1.55 24.07
C LEU A 53 -23.54 -2.71 23.11
N GLY A 54 -22.75 -3.79 23.16
CA GLY A 54 -23.01 -4.99 22.35
C GLY A 54 -24.32 -5.69 22.73
N GLU A 55 -24.98 -6.27 21.73
CA GLU A 55 -26.08 -7.21 21.93
C GLU A 55 -25.55 -8.53 22.52
N VAL A 56 -26.36 -9.26 23.29
CA VAL A 56 -25.94 -10.51 23.96
C VAL A 56 -26.73 -11.70 23.45
N ILE A 57 -26.04 -12.62 22.77
CA ILE A 57 -26.69 -13.79 22.14
C ILE A 57 -27.21 -14.82 23.15
N PRO A 58 -26.42 -15.29 24.13
CA PRO A 58 -26.87 -16.37 25.02
C PRO A 58 -27.98 -15.90 25.97
N ALA A 59 -29.09 -16.65 26.00
CA ALA A 59 -30.28 -16.30 26.77
C ALA A 59 -29.99 -16.13 28.27
N ASP A 60 -29.10 -16.94 28.82
CA ASP A 60 -28.68 -16.90 30.22
C ASP A 60 -27.86 -15.65 30.56
N LEU A 61 -27.34 -14.93 29.57
CA LEU A 61 -26.50 -13.73 29.75
C LEU A 61 -27.17 -12.43 29.33
N ARG A 62 -28.38 -12.48 28.77
CA ARG A 62 -29.11 -11.27 28.32
C ARG A 62 -29.31 -10.21 29.40
N TYR A 63 -29.18 -10.57 30.67
CA TYR A 63 -29.20 -9.61 31.78
C TYR A 63 -28.01 -8.61 31.78
N LEU A 64 -27.03 -8.79 30.89
CA LEU A 64 -25.88 -7.90 30.68
C LEU A 64 -26.10 -6.83 29.60
N GLU A 65 -27.08 -7.03 28.70
CA GLU A 65 -27.36 -6.13 27.58
C GLU A 65 -28.09 -4.87 28.07
N GLN A 66 -27.59 -3.69 27.66
CA GLN A 66 -28.21 -2.43 28.06
C GLN A 66 -29.60 -2.25 27.46
N GLY A 67 -30.49 -1.60 28.21
CA GLY A 67 -31.86 -1.29 27.75
C GLY A 67 -32.86 -2.44 27.90
N LEU A 68 -32.42 -3.69 28.04
CA LEU A 68 -33.33 -4.82 28.26
C LEU A 68 -33.98 -4.80 29.65
N PRO A 69 -35.16 -5.42 29.84
CA PRO A 69 -35.82 -5.51 31.14
C PRO A 69 -34.95 -6.24 32.19
N LYS A 70 -34.88 -5.69 33.39
CA LYS A 70 -34.12 -6.27 34.49
C LYS A 70 -34.86 -7.48 35.09
N PRO A 71 -34.24 -8.67 35.15
CA PRO A 71 -34.89 -9.85 35.73
C PRO A 71 -35.36 -9.61 37.16
N GLY A 72 -36.63 -9.94 37.45
CA GLY A 72 -37.22 -9.80 38.78
C GLY A 72 -37.52 -8.35 39.22
N ARG A 73 -37.38 -7.35 38.33
CA ARG A 73 -37.74 -5.94 38.63
C ARG A 73 -38.58 -5.34 37.50
N ALA A 74 -39.90 -5.50 37.62
CA ALA A 74 -40.85 -4.94 36.67
C ALA A 74 -40.67 -3.41 36.50
N GLY A 75 -40.66 -2.94 35.26
CA GLY A 75 -40.54 -1.52 34.92
C GLY A 75 -39.13 -0.93 35.01
N GLN A 76 -38.09 -1.73 35.28
CA GLN A 76 -36.69 -1.29 35.24
C GLN A 76 -35.96 -1.95 34.08
N SER A 77 -35.18 -1.17 33.33
CA SER A 77 -34.21 -1.67 32.35
C SER A 77 -32.82 -1.81 32.97
N ILE A 78 -31.97 -2.60 32.33
CA ILE A 78 -30.54 -2.70 32.62
C ILE A 78 -29.87 -1.41 32.13
N ASP A 79 -29.22 -0.72 33.07
CA ASP A 79 -28.51 0.55 32.83
C ASP A 79 -27.34 0.65 33.82
N ASP A 80 -26.41 -0.31 33.74
CA ASP A 80 -25.15 -0.27 34.51
C ASP A 80 -24.01 0.37 33.70
N GLY A 81 -24.37 1.09 32.63
CA GLY A 81 -23.43 1.69 31.69
C GLY A 81 -22.63 0.66 30.88
N GLY A 82 -23.08 -0.60 30.81
CA GLY A 82 -22.40 -1.69 30.12
C GLY A 82 -21.25 -2.32 30.93
N ALA A 83 -21.09 -1.95 32.20
CA ALA A 83 -19.99 -2.42 33.03
C ALA A 83 -19.98 -3.95 33.19
N GLY A 84 -21.16 -4.58 33.30
CA GLY A 84 -21.31 -6.03 33.33
C GLY A 84 -20.81 -6.71 32.06
N LEU A 85 -21.28 -6.25 30.90
CA LEU A 85 -20.90 -6.79 29.60
C LEU A 85 -19.41 -6.57 29.31
N ALA A 86 -18.90 -5.38 29.59
CA ALA A 86 -17.49 -5.02 29.43
C ALA A 86 -16.55 -5.97 30.19
N ARG A 87 -16.89 -6.35 31.42
CA ARG A 87 -16.11 -7.34 32.19
C ARG A 87 -16.11 -8.72 31.51
N MET A 88 -17.27 -9.15 31.01
CA MET A 88 -17.39 -10.43 30.30
C MET A 88 -16.59 -10.42 29.01
N ARG A 89 -16.81 -9.44 28.13
CA ARG A 89 -16.10 -9.29 26.86
C ARG A 89 -14.59 -9.11 27.03
N THR A 90 -14.15 -8.52 28.15
CA THR A 90 -12.71 -8.45 28.49
C THR A 90 -12.13 -9.84 28.77
N ALA A 91 -12.88 -10.72 29.44
CA ALA A 91 -12.46 -12.09 29.69
C ALA A 91 -12.47 -12.94 28.41
N GLU A 92 -13.48 -12.76 27.56
CA GLU A 92 -13.56 -13.38 26.24
C GLU A 92 -12.39 -12.96 25.34
N LEU A 93 -12.07 -11.66 25.29
CA LEU A 93 -10.91 -11.13 24.57
C LEU A 93 -9.60 -11.74 25.05
N ASN A 94 -9.43 -11.91 26.36
CA ASN A 94 -8.22 -12.52 26.92
C ASN A 94 -8.07 -13.97 26.44
N GLN A 95 -9.16 -14.74 26.44
CA GLN A 95 -9.15 -16.11 25.95
C GLN A 95 -8.90 -16.16 24.44
N ALA A 96 -9.59 -15.34 23.66
CA ALA A 96 -9.39 -15.24 22.21
C ALA A 96 -7.94 -14.86 21.87
N ALA A 97 -7.38 -13.83 22.50
CA ALA A 97 -6.00 -13.42 22.31
C ALA A 97 -4.99 -14.55 22.61
N ALA A 98 -5.26 -15.38 23.62
CA ALA A 98 -4.43 -16.53 23.94
C ALA A 98 -4.49 -17.61 22.85
N GLU A 99 -5.68 -17.93 22.32
CA GLU A 99 -5.85 -18.88 21.20
C GLU A 99 -5.12 -18.42 19.93
N LEU A 100 -5.07 -17.11 19.71
CA LEU A 100 -4.40 -16.47 18.57
C LEU A 100 -2.89 -16.31 18.76
N GLY A 101 -2.34 -16.65 19.93
CA GLY A 101 -0.91 -16.46 20.22
C GLY A 101 -0.47 -14.99 20.31
N VAL A 102 -1.41 -14.08 20.60
CA VAL A 102 -1.10 -12.66 20.82
C VAL A 102 -0.18 -12.53 22.03
N SER A 103 0.98 -11.93 21.84
CA SER A 103 2.02 -11.84 22.87
C SER A 103 1.68 -10.79 23.93
N GLN A 104 1.03 -9.70 23.52
CA GLN A 104 0.62 -8.59 24.39
C GLN A 104 -0.70 -8.01 23.89
N ARG A 105 -1.58 -7.65 24.82
CA ARG A 105 -2.82 -6.92 24.50
C ARG A 105 -3.08 -5.85 25.54
N MET A 106 -3.64 -4.72 25.12
CA MET A 106 -4.02 -3.62 25.98
C MET A 106 -5.23 -2.89 25.44
N PHE A 107 -5.94 -2.20 26.32
CA PHE A 107 -6.95 -1.24 25.91
C PHE A 107 -6.32 0.14 25.67
N LEU A 108 -6.92 0.91 24.77
CA LEU A 108 -6.59 2.32 24.58
C LEU A 108 -6.90 3.12 25.85
N GLY A 109 -6.05 4.09 26.17
CA GLY A 109 -6.22 4.95 27.36
C GLY A 109 -5.66 4.32 28.64
N GLU A 110 -4.95 3.20 28.52
CA GLU A 110 -4.25 2.53 29.62
C GLU A 110 -2.80 2.29 29.23
N ALA A 111 -1.87 2.32 30.18
CA ALA A 111 -0.47 2.03 29.90
C ALA A 111 -0.32 0.61 29.30
N PRO A 112 0.48 0.40 28.24
CA PRO A 112 1.38 1.37 27.59
C PRO A 112 0.76 2.24 26.48
N ALA A 113 -0.52 2.08 26.16
CA ALA A 113 -1.28 2.90 25.21
C ALA A 113 -1.92 4.13 25.88
N LEU A 114 -1.11 4.91 26.59
CA LEU A 114 -1.52 6.12 27.31
C LEU A 114 -0.44 7.19 27.15
N ALA A 115 -0.85 8.44 26.98
CA ALA A 115 0.09 9.55 26.78
C ALA A 115 0.81 9.89 28.09
N PRO A 116 2.12 10.25 28.03
CA PRO A 116 2.83 10.71 29.22
C PRO A 116 2.10 11.86 29.92
N GLY A 117 1.86 11.71 31.23
CA GLY A 117 1.17 12.70 32.04
C GLY A 117 -0.35 12.76 31.87
N ALA A 118 -0.93 11.90 31.02
CA ALA A 118 -2.38 11.72 30.98
C ALA A 118 -2.84 10.76 32.09
N GLU A 119 -3.98 11.05 32.67
CA GLU A 119 -4.67 10.11 33.56
C GLU A 119 -5.28 8.97 32.74
N PRO A 120 -5.39 7.74 33.29
CA PRO A 120 -6.06 6.65 32.60
C PRO A 120 -7.50 6.99 32.22
N VAL A 121 -7.89 6.65 30.98
CA VAL A 121 -9.23 6.93 30.44
C VAL A 121 -9.83 5.65 29.87
N ILE A 122 -11.08 5.37 30.21
CA ILE A 122 -11.87 4.30 29.59
C ILE A 122 -12.68 4.93 28.46
N TYR A 123 -12.31 4.63 27.23
CA TYR A 123 -13.13 4.94 26.06
C TYR A 123 -14.23 3.89 25.92
N ARG A 124 -15.47 4.37 25.87
CA ARG A 124 -16.66 3.53 25.80
C ARG A 124 -17.06 3.28 24.37
N ASP A 125 -17.61 2.09 24.12
CA ASP A 125 -18.37 1.78 22.91
C ASP A 125 -19.38 2.90 22.62
N SER A 126 -19.35 3.41 21.38
CA SER A 126 -20.22 4.49 20.92
C SER A 126 -21.61 4.02 20.54
N GLY A 127 -21.78 2.72 20.34
CA GLY A 127 -22.98 2.12 19.78
C GLY A 127 -23.19 2.53 18.32
N MET A 128 -24.18 1.90 17.71
CA MET A 128 -24.58 2.16 16.34
C MET A 128 -26.08 2.04 16.15
N MET A 129 -26.55 2.51 15.00
CA MET A 129 -27.83 2.13 14.43
C MET A 129 -27.64 1.85 12.95
N TRP A 130 -28.57 1.11 12.35
CA TRP A 130 -28.55 0.86 10.91
C TRP A 130 -29.10 2.08 10.16
N ALA A 131 -28.38 2.52 9.13
CA ALA A 131 -28.90 3.49 8.20
C ALA A 131 -30.16 2.93 7.50
N PRO A 132 -31.07 3.81 7.01
CA PRO A 132 -32.17 3.38 6.16
C PRO A 132 -31.67 2.57 4.97
N ASP A 133 -32.36 1.49 4.64
CA ASP A 133 -31.98 0.63 3.51
C ASP A 133 -32.10 1.41 2.19
N VAL A 134 -31.02 1.41 1.41
CA VAL A 134 -30.97 2.00 0.07
C VAL A 134 -30.87 0.87 -0.96
N PRO A 135 -31.82 0.75 -1.90
CA PRO A 135 -31.80 -0.33 -2.90
C PRO A 135 -30.51 -0.33 -3.72
N GLY A 136 -29.86 -1.49 -3.79
CA GLY A 136 -28.61 -1.67 -4.54
C GLY A 136 -27.35 -1.26 -3.77
N GLU A 137 -27.49 -0.69 -2.57
CA GLU A 137 -26.37 -0.42 -1.67
C GLU A 137 -26.33 -1.41 -0.51
N ARG A 138 -25.15 -1.61 0.04
CA ARG A 138 -25.03 -2.39 1.28
C ARG A 138 -25.51 -1.57 2.45
N ARG A 139 -26.16 -2.27 3.38
CA ARG A 139 -26.53 -1.72 4.67
C ARG A 139 -25.28 -1.23 5.39
N ARG A 140 -25.33 -0.01 5.92
CA ARG A 140 -24.24 0.61 6.67
C ARG A 140 -24.69 0.94 8.08
N ALA A 141 -23.81 0.71 9.04
CA ALA A 141 -23.95 1.25 10.37
C ALA A 141 -23.65 2.75 10.35
N ILE A 142 -24.35 3.48 11.21
CA ILE A 142 -24.14 4.90 11.48
C ILE A 142 -24.16 5.13 12.99
N ALA A 143 -23.73 6.31 13.42
CA ALA A 143 -23.75 6.66 14.84
C ALA A 143 -25.17 6.59 15.41
N SER A 144 -25.30 5.99 16.59
CA SER A 144 -26.53 6.05 17.39
C SER A 144 -26.94 7.51 17.64
N GLU A 145 -28.24 7.78 17.65
CA GLU A 145 -28.79 9.08 18.04
C GLU A 145 -28.44 9.45 19.49
N THR A 146 -28.36 8.43 20.36
CA THR A 146 -27.95 8.59 21.75
C THR A 146 -26.51 8.12 21.91
N VAL A 147 -25.61 9.06 22.17
CA VAL A 147 -24.18 8.81 22.40
C VAL A 147 -23.86 9.07 23.86
N LEU A 148 -23.25 8.08 24.53
CA LEU A 148 -22.97 8.16 25.96
C LEU A 148 -21.74 9.04 26.26
N PRO A 149 -21.67 9.66 27.46
CA PRO A 149 -20.43 10.29 27.91
C PRO A 149 -19.28 9.27 27.92
N GLY A 150 -18.14 9.67 27.36
CA GLY A 150 -16.96 8.81 27.20
C GLY A 150 -16.93 7.98 25.92
N SER A 151 -17.88 8.15 24.99
CA SER A 151 -17.87 7.44 23.71
C SER A 151 -16.62 7.72 22.88
N PHE A 152 -16.01 6.64 22.40
CA PHE A 152 -14.74 6.66 21.66
C PHE A 152 -14.82 7.47 20.37
N SER A 153 -15.86 7.29 19.56
CA SER A 153 -16.09 8.06 18.32
C SER A 153 -16.25 9.58 18.55
N ARG A 154 -16.42 10.04 19.79
CA ARG A 154 -16.53 11.46 20.16
C ARG A 154 -15.29 12.00 20.87
N ALA A 155 -14.36 11.15 21.29
CA ALA A 155 -13.10 11.60 21.88
C ALA A 155 -12.33 12.52 20.92
N PRO A 156 -11.55 13.50 21.39
CA PRO A 156 -10.69 14.29 20.52
C PRO A 156 -9.71 13.40 19.75
N LEU A 157 -9.64 13.54 18.43
CA LEU A 157 -8.81 12.65 17.58
C LEU A 157 -7.33 12.68 17.98
N ASP A 158 -6.76 13.85 18.22
CA ASP A 158 -5.36 13.97 18.62
C ASP A 158 -5.08 13.36 20.00
N GLU A 159 -6.07 13.30 20.91
CA GLU A 159 -5.92 12.65 22.21
C GLU A 159 -5.72 11.14 22.05
N VAL A 160 -6.68 10.48 21.40
CA VAL A 160 -6.63 9.03 21.16
C VAL A 160 -5.46 8.63 20.25
N ALA A 161 -5.11 9.48 19.29
CA ALA A 161 -3.97 9.27 18.41
C ALA A 161 -2.63 9.43 19.15
N ASN A 162 -2.52 10.35 20.10
CA ASN A 162 -1.31 10.50 20.92
C ASN A 162 -1.09 9.27 21.81
N HIS A 163 -2.13 8.73 22.43
CA HIS A 163 -2.07 7.48 23.19
C HIS A 163 -1.54 6.32 22.33
N THR A 164 -2.10 6.18 21.12
CA THR A 164 -1.68 5.15 20.17
C THR A 164 -0.26 5.38 19.64
N ALA A 165 0.14 6.63 19.41
CA ALA A 165 1.50 6.97 18.95
C ALA A 165 2.56 6.60 20.00
N VAL A 166 2.25 6.75 21.29
CA VAL A 166 3.14 6.32 22.38
C VAL A 166 3.33 4.81 22.34
N LEU A 167 2.24 4.05 22.17
CA LEU A 167 2.32 2.61 21.99
C LEU A 167 3.18 2.23 20.78
N ILE A 168 2.97 2.87 19.62
CA ILE A 168 3.75 2.62 18.40
C ILE A 168 5.25 2.87 18.64
N ARG A 169 5.62 3.94 19.35
CA ARG A 169 7.04 4.21 19.65
C ARG A 169 7.64 3.23 20.65
N ALA A 170 6.86 2.79 21.64
CA ALA A 170 7.29 1.79 22.61
C ALA A 170 7.50 0.42 21.97
N LEU A 171 6.56 -0.01 21.11
CA LEU A 171 6.60 -1.32 20.45
C LEU A 171 7.54 -1.36 19.25
N ARG A 172 7.70 -0.23 18.55
CA ARG A 172 8.42 -0.12 17.27
C ARG A 172 7.96 -1.18 16.25
N PRO A 173 6.65 -1.27 15.93
CA PRO A 173 6.14 -2.31 15.04
C PRO A 173 6.69 -2.15 13.62
N ASP A 174 6.95 -3.28 12.97
CA ASP A 174 7.28 -3.36 11.55
C ASP A 174 6.03 -3.15 10.69
N VAL A 175 4.89 -3.64 11.20
CA VAL A 175 3.59 -3.59 10.53
C VAL A 175 2.52 -3.10 11.50
N VAL A 176 1.70 -2.15 11.05
CA VAL A 176 0.44 -1.78 11.72
C VAL A 176 -0.73 -2.17 10.83
N VAL A 177 -1.75 -2.82 11.40
CA VAL A 177 -2.98 -3.23 10.71
C VAL A 177 -4.19 -2.62 11.40
N SER A 178 -5.08 -1.98 10.63
CA SER A 178 -6.32 -1.37 11.13
C SER A 178 -7.37 -1.32 10.02
N TYR A 179 -8.54 -0.74 10.29
CA TYR A 179 -9.63 -0.65 9.33
C TYR A 179 -9.30 0.25 8.13
N ALA A 180 -10.00 0.03 7.01
CA ALA A 180 -10.10 1.00 5.94
C ALA A 180 -10.91 2.24 6.39
N SER A 181 -10.90 3.31 5.57
CA SER A 181 -11.49 4.61 5.93
C SER A 181 -12.99 4.59 6.20
N ASP A 182 -13.71 3.58 5.68
CA ASP A 182 -15.13 3.39 5.89
C ASP A 182 -15.45 2.51 7.12
N GLY A 183 -14.44 2.01 7.83
CA GLY A 183 -14.63 1.11 8.97
C GLY A 183 -15.21 -0.26 8.60
N GLY A 184 -15.18 -0.65 7.31
CA GLY A 184 -15.79 -1.86 6.79
C GLY A 184 -17.31 -1.71 6.58
N TYR A 185 -18.11 -1.89 7.62
CA TYR A 185 -19.57 -1.74 7.53
C TYR A 185 -20.09 -0.39 8.03
N GLY A 186 -19.21 0.57 8.33
CA GLY A 186 -19.58 1.93 8.74
C GLY A 186 -19.68 2.16 10.26
N HIS A 187 -19.31 1.18 11.10
CA HIS A 187 -19.39 1.37 12.55
C HIS A 187 -18.59 2.62 12.98
N PRO A 188 -19.18 3.53 13.77
CA PRO A 188 -18.52 4.78 14.18
C PRO A 188 -17.15 4.56 14.82
N ASP A 189 -17.04 3.56 15.69
CA ASP A 189 -15.77 3.24 16.35
C ASP A 189 -14.74 2.59 15.42
N HIS A 190 -15.15 1.93 14.33
CA HIS A 190 -14.22 1.40 13.33
C HIS A 190 -13.65 2.54 12.50
N VAL A 191 -14.51 3.47 12.08
CA VAL A 191 -14.11 4.71 11.40
C VAL A 191 -13.16 5.52 12.30
N ARG A 192 -13.51 5.71 13.57
CA ARG A 192 -12.62 6.41 14.51
C ARG A 192 -11.31 5.66 14.74
N THR A 193 -11.32 4.33 14.79
CA THR A 193 -10.10 3.54 14.94
C THR A 193 -9.19 3.71 13.72
N HIS A 194 -9.75 3.78 12.51
CA HIS A 194 -9.00 4.14 11.29
C HIS A 194 -8.36 5.54 11.42
N GLU A 195 -9.18 6.56 11.70
CA GLU A 195 -8.72 7.95 11.84
C GLU A 195 -7.61 8.08 12.88
N MET A 196 -7.82 7.48 14.05
CA MET A 196 -6.85 7.42 15.15
C MET A 196 -5.55 6.75 14.70
N THR A 197 -5.63 5.62 14.02
CA THR A 197 -4.45 4.86 13.60
C THR A 197 -3.63 5.65 12.58
N VAL A 198 -4.28 6.23 11.56
CA VAL A 198 -3.60 7.06 10.54
C VAL A 198 -2.91 8.24 11.21
N ARG A 199 -3.62 8.94 12.11
CA ARG A 199 -3.05 10.08 12.83
C ARG A 199 -1.90 9.67 13.76
N ALA A 200 -2.01 8.52 14.43
CA ALA A 200 -0.97 8.00 15.32
C ALA A 200 0.32 7.63 14.56
N LEU A 201 0.21 7.10 13.33
CA LEU A 201 1.35 6.81 12.46
C LEU A 201 2.14 8.09 12.12
N GLU A 202 1.43 9.18 11.81
CA GLU A 202 2.05 10.49 11.58
C GLU A 202 2.79 10.98 12.83
N LEU A 203 2.08 11.03 13.97
CA LEU A 203 2.59 11.53 15.25
C LEU A 203 3.80 10.71 15.75
N ALA A 204 3.73 9.38 15.64
CA ALA A 204 4.83 8.49 16.01
C ALA A 204 6.10 8.76 15.20
N SER A 205 5.95 9.17 13.92
CA SER A 205 7.08 9.43 13.03
C SER A 205 7.72 10.81 13.21
N MET A 206 7.00 11.77 13.81
CA MET A 206 7.41 13.16 13.96
C MET A 206 7.90 13.48 15.37
N GLN A 207 7.25 12.93 16.38
CA GLN A 207 7.45 13.26 17.78
C GLN A 207 7.91 12.03 18.55
N GLY A 208 8.90 12.18 19.42
CA GLY A 208 9.35 11.15 20.34
C GLY A 208 10.07 11.79 21.53
N ASP A 209 10.30 11.01 22.57
CA ASP A 209 11.03 11.44 23.75
C ASP A 209 12.36 10.66 23.89
N ALA A 210 13.10 10.92 24.97
CA ALA A 210 14.38 10.27 25.22
C ALA A 210 14.28 8.75 25.44
N VAL A 211 13.13 8.26 25.92
CA VAL A 211 12.87 6.84 26.21
C VAL A 211 12.34 6.14 24.96
N ASN A 212 11.37 6.76 24.30
CA ASN A 212 10.68 6.25 23.13
C ASN A 212 10.87 7.25 21.97
N PRO A 213 11.99 7.16 21.23
CA PRO A 213 12.27 8.06 20.14
C PRO A 213 11.24 7.91 19.02
N ALA A 214 11.21 8.90 18.11
CA ALA A 214 10.32 8.86 16.96
C ALA A 214 10.52 7.55 16.17
N TRP A 215 9.41 6.88 15.86
CA TRP A 215 9.39 5.63 15.14
C TRP A 215 8.51 5.75 13.90
N ARG A 216 9.13 5.56 12.74
CA ARG A 216 8.42 5.52 11.47
C ARG A 216 8.11 4.08 11.12
N VAL A 217 6.83 3.71 11.24
CA VAL A 217 6.35 2.38 10.86
C VAL A 217 6.65 2.11 9.38
N PRO A 218 7.34 0.99 9.06
CA PRO A 218 7.69 0.60 7.69
C PRO A 218 6.47 0.35 6.81
N LEU A 219 5.49 -0.41 7.30
CA LEU A 219 4.30 -0.81 6.54
C LEU A 219 3.03 -0.62 7.38
N ASP A 220 2.00 -0.06 6.78
CA ASP A 220 0.64 -0.10 7.29
C ASP A 220 -0.29 -0.76 6.27
N TYR A 221 -1.23 -1.54 6.78
CA TYR A 221 -2.23 -2.26 6.00
C TYR A 221 -3.64 -1.98 6.52
N GLU A 222 -4.56 -1.85 5.59
CA GLU A 222 -5.98 -1.71 5.87
C GLU A 222 -6.69 -3.03 5.61
N ILE A 223 -7.53 -3.42 6.56
CA ILE A 223 -8.35 -4.64 6.50
C ILE A 223 -9.41 -4.48 5.41
N LEU A 224 -9.56 -5.51 4.58
CA LEU A 224 -10.59 -5.60 3.57
C LEU A 224 -11.71 -6.53 4.01
N SER A 225 -12.94 -6.13 3.75
CA SER A 225 -14.09 -7.02 3.88
C SER A 225 -14.01 -8.15 2.86
N ARG A 226 -14.67 -9.28 3.16
CA ARG A 226 -14.72 -10.44 2.27
C ARG A 226 -15.11 -10.08 0.84
N SER A 227 -16.09 -9.19 0.71
CA SER A 227 -16.59 -8.81 -0.60
C SER A 227 -15.66 -7.91 -1.40
N GLU A 228 -14.68 -7.27 -0.75
CA GLU A 228 -13.63 -6.50 -1.43
C GLU A 228 -12.50 -7.41 -1.92
N LEU A 229 -12.49 -8.68 -1.51
CA LEU A 229 -11.57 -9.69 -2.04
C LEU A 229 -12.03 -10.25 -3.40
N GLU A 230 -13.23 -9.91 -3.85
CA GLU A 230 -13.74 -10.39 -5.14
C GLU A 230 -12.98 -9.72 -6.31
N PRO A 231 -12.58 -10.48 -7.36
CA PRO A 231 -11.63 -10.04 -8.40
C PRO A 231 -12.03 -8.78 -9.17
N GLU A 232 -13.31 -8.43 -9.16
CA GLU A 232 -13.88 -7.29 -9.91
C GLU A 232 -13.74 -5.95 -9.16
N ALA A 233 -13.36 -5.98 -7.87
CA ALA A 233 -13.54 -4.84 -6.98
C ALA A 233 -12.42 -3.78 -7.05
N THR A 234 -11.15 -4.12 -7.34
CA THR A 234 -10.07 -3.12 -7.30
C THR A 234 -8.87 -3.40 -8.22
N ASN A 235 -8.38 -2.35 -8.90
CA ASN A 235 -7.08 -2.33 -9.60
C ASN A 235 -5.89 -2.18 -8.62
N THR A 236 -6.10 -2.37 -7.31
CA THR A 236 -5.13 -2.13 -6.26
C THR A 236 -4.47 -3.46 -5.86
N PRO A 237 -3.15 -3.52 -5.64
CA PRO A 237 -2.50 -4.74 -5.17
C PRO A 237 -3.10 -5.20 -3.83
N LEU A 238 -3.73 -6.37 -3.85
CA LEU A 238 -4.29 -7.05 -2.68
C LEU A 238 -3.22 -7.97 -2.07
N LEU A 239 -3.10 -7.94 -0.75
CA LEU A 239 -2.34 -8.93 0.03
C LEU A 239 -3.36 -9.86 0.70
N CYS A 240 -3.40 -11.12 0.27
CA CYS A 240 -4.14 -12.15 0.97
C CYS A 240 -3.19 -12.97 1.84
N VAL A 241 -3.56 -13.18 3.10
CA VAL A 241 -2.87 -14.07 4.02
C VAL A 241 -3.71 -15.32 4.22
N ASP A 242 -3.13 -16.48 3.95
CA ASP A 242 -3.72 -17.77 4.33
C ASP A 242 -3.29 -18.08 5.78
N GLY A 243 -4.19 -17.76 6.70
CA GLY A 243 -3.96 -17.78 8.14
C GLY A 243 -4.24 -19.13 8.81
N SER A 244 -4.23 -19.16 10.14
CA SER A 244 -4.63 -20.36 10.88
C SER A 244 -6.15 -20.43 11.08
N TYR A 245 -6.80 -21.33 10.33
CA TYR A 245 -8.23 -21.62 10.50
C TYR A 245 -8.60 -22.03 11.92
N ASP A 246 -7.89 -23.01 12.48
CA ASP A 246 -8.23 -23.60 13.78
C ASP A 246 -8.12 -22.58 14.92
N ALA A 247 -7.06 -21.76 14.92
CA ALA A 247 -6.88 -20.71 15.91
C ALA A 247 -7.96 -19.63 15.80
N LYS A 248 -8.28 -19.20 14.58
CA LYS A 248 -9.36 -18.24 14.32
C LYS A 248 -10.70 -18.77 14.85
N ARG A 249 -11.02 -20.02 14.56
CA ARG A 249 -12.25 -20.67 15.02
C ARG A 249 -12.28 -20.80 16.56
N ALA A 250 -11.16 -21.17 17.19
CA ALA A 250 -11.06 -21.25 18.66
C ALA A 250 -11.24 -19.87 19.32
N ALA A 251 -10.65 -18.83 18.74
CA ALA A 251 -10.81 -17.45 19.22
C ALA A 251 -12.25 -16.93 19.05
N MET A 252 -12.90 -17.23 17.92
CA MET A 252 -14.33 -16.94 17.72
C MET A 252 -15.22 -17.63 18.75
N LEU A 253 -14.91 -18.88 19.14
CA LEU A 253 -15.64 -19.61 20.18
C LEU A 253 -15.51 -18.97 21.57
N ALA A 254 -14.42 -18.23 21.82
CA ALA A 254 -14.22 -17.54 23.10
C ALA A 254 -15.15 -16.34 23.27
N HIS A 255 -15.55 -15.68 22.18
CA HIS A 255 -16.47 -14.53 22.17
C HIS A 255 -17.94 -14.95 22.23
N ARG A 256 -18.30 -15.79 23.22
CA ARG A 256 -19.61 -16.43 23.30
C ARG A 256 -20.78 -15.45 23.43
N THR A 257 -20.59 -14.23 23.96
CA THR A 257 -21.69 -13.25 23.97
C THR A 257 -21.96 -12.67 22.58
N GLN A 258 -21.01 -12.72 21.65
CA GLN A 258 -21.06 -12.01 20.36
C GLN A 258 -21.07 -12.94 19.13
N ILE A 259 -20.50 -14.14 19.24
CA ILE A 259 -20.31 -15.05 18.12
C ILE A 259 -20.86 -16.44 18.46
N VAL A 260 -21.70 -16.97 17.57
CA VAL A 260 -22.11 -18.37 17.55
C VAL A 260 -21.38 -19.08 16.43
N VAL A 261 -20.56 -20.07 16.75
CA VAL A 261 -19.87 -20.90 15.76
C VAL A 261 -20.66 -22.19 15.53
N ASN A 262 -20.95 -22.50 14.27
CA ASN A 262 -21.57 -23.74 13.83
C ASN A 262 -20.74 -24.36 12.71
N GLN A 263 -20.06 -25.47 13.01
CA GLN A 263 -19.15 -26.14 12.08
C GLN A 263 -18.10 -25.18 11.49
N ASP A 264 -18.23 -24.88 10.20
CA ASP A 264 -17.38 -23.99 9.41
C ASP A 264 -17.97 -22.59 9.19
N GLN A 265 -19.07 -22.29 9.86
CA GLN A 265 -19.76 -21.01 9.80
C GLN A 265 -19.84 -20.37 11.18
N TYR A 266 -20.12 -19.07 11.20
CA TYR A 266 -20.44 -18.31 12.40
C TYR A 266 -21.60 -17.36 12.13
N ALA A 267 -22.31 -16.96 13.17
CA ALA A 267 -23.32 -15.90 13.13
C ALA A 267 -23.09 -14.91 14.27
N LEU A 268 -23.56 -13.69 14.07
CA LEU A 268 -23.63 -12.67 15.11
C LEU A 268 -25.07 -12.63 15.66
N SER A 269 -25.45 -11.54 16.31
CA SER A 269 -26.83 -11.37 16.82
C SER A 269 -27.89 -11.27 15.73
N ASP A 270 -27.49 -10.99 14.48
CA ASP A 270 -28.34 -11.08 13.28
C ASP A 270 -28.75 -12.51 12.93
N LEU A 271 -28.10 -13.52 13.53
CA LEU A 271 -28.26 -14.95 13.26
C LEU A 271 -28.02 -15.34 11.79
N GLU A 272 -27.38 -14.47 11.01
CA GLU A 272 -27.02 -14.76 9.62
C GLU A 272 -25.73 -15.56 9.59
N LEU A 273 -25.80 -16.79 9.08
CA LEU A 273 -24.64 -17.69 8.97
C LEU A 273 -23.68 -17.21 7.87
N LYS A 274 -22.44 -16.97 8.29
CA LYS A 274 -21.31 -16.51 7.46
C LYS A 274 -20.19 -17.56 7.52
N PRO A 275 -19.54 -17.90 6.40
CA PRO A 275 -18.44 -18.88 6.42
C PRO A 275 -17.22 -18.31 7.16
N ILE A 276 -16.61 -19.12 8.01
CA ILE A 276 -15.29 -18.85 8.59
C ILE A 276 -14.25 -19.06 7.49
N SER A 277 -13.43 -18.04 7.23
CA SER A 277 -12.33 -18.10 6.27
C SER A 277 -11.01 -17.86 6.98
N ALA A 278 -10.02 -18.72 6.69
CA ALA A 278 -8.63 -18.49 7.06
C ALA A 278 -7.93 -17.48 6.14
N VAL A 279 -8.47 -17.27 4.93
CA VAL A 279 -7.96 -16.28 3.98
C VAL A 279 -8.49 -14.91 4.36
N GLU A 280 -7.56 -14.00 4.70
CA GLU A 280 -7.83 -12.63 5.13
C GLU A 280 -7.13 -11.64 4.19
N GLY A 281 -7.84 -10.56 3.87
CA GLY A 281 -7.45 -9.61 2.85
C GLY A 281 -6.99 -8.27 3.39
N PHE A 282 -5.94 -7.73 2.78
CA PHE A 282 -5.37 -6.44 3.16
C PHE A 282 -5.02 -5.61 1.93
N ARG A 283 -5.18 -4.30 2.01
CA ARG A 283 -4.57 -3.35 1.06
C ARG A 283 -3.50 -2.53 1.77
N LEU A 284 -2.54 -2.02 1.01
CA LEU A 284 -1.56 -1.09 1.54
C LEU A 284 -2.28 0.17 2.05
N GLY A 285 -2.04 0.54 3.31
CA GLY A 285 -2.71 1.67 3.94
C GLY A 285 -2.21 3.01 3.40
N ALA A 286 -3.04 4.04 3.59
CA ALA A 286 -2.82 5.38 3.03
C ALA A 286 -1.44 5.97 3.37
N HIS A 287 -0.95 5.75 4.60
CA HIS A 287 0.31 6.31 5.07
C HIS A 287 1.52 5.67 4.36
N THR A 288 1.51 4.36 4.09
CA THR A 288 2.57 3.71 3.29
C THR A 288 2.40 3.96 1.81
N ALA A 289 1.17 3.95 1.29
CA ALA A 289 0.89 4.21 -0.12
C ALA A 289 1.38 5.60 -0.56
N ALA A 290 1.17 6.63 0.25
CA ALA A 290 1.65 7.99 -0.03
C ALA A 290 3.19 8.11 -0.14
N ARG A 291 3.92 7.13 0.41
CA ARG A 291 5.40 7.09 0.43
C ARG A 291 6.00 6.27 -0.71
N GLN A 292 5.24 5.38 -1.35
CA GLN A 292 5.75 4.62 -2.48
C GLN A 292 5.82 5.53 -3.71
N PRO A 293 6.96 5.62 -4.41
CA PRO A 293 7.01 6.34 -5.67
C PRO A 293 6.01 5.67 -6.62
N SER A 294 5.03 6.44 -7.10
CA SER A 294 4.09 5.95 -8.10
C SER A 294 4.88 5.37 -9.26
N LEU A 295 4.77 4.06 -9.47
CA LEU A 295 5.24 3.47 -10.72
C LEU A 295 4.45 4.20 -11.80
N PRO A 296 5.10 4.77 -12.83
CA PRO A 296 4.35 5.38 -13.92
C PRO A 296 3.39 4.31 -14.47
N PRO A 297 2.14 4.69 -14.79
CA PRO A 297 1.16 3.74 -15.28
C PRO A 297 1.74 2.96 -16.46
N ARG A 298 1.37 1.68 -16.58
CA ARG A 298 1.76 0.89 -17.76
C ARG A 298 1.25 1.62 -19.00
N ARG A 299 2.14 1.84 -19.96
CA ARG A 299 1.78 2.49 -21.23
C ARG A 299 0.70 1.70 -21.94
N THR A 300 -0.26 2.41 -22.50
CA THR A 300 -1.29 1.80 -23.34
C THR A 300 -0.70 1.35 -24.68
N ILE A 301 -1.41 0.45 -25.37
CA ILE A 301 -1.00 0.00 -26.71
C ILE A 301 -0.93 1.18 -27.69
N SER A 302 -1.89 2.12 -27.62
CA SER A 302 -1.92 3.29 -28.50
C SER A 302 -0.73 4.22 -28.27
N GLU A 303 -0.29 4.43 -27.03
CA GLU A 303 0.92 5.18 -26.72
C GLU A 303 2.17 4.49 -27.29
N CYS A 304 2.30 3.17 -27.12
CA CYS A 304 3.41 2.41 -27.67
C CYS A 304 3.46 2.50 -29.21
N VAL A 305 2.32 2.40 -29.89
CA VAL A 305 2.21 2.59 -31.34
C VAL A 305 2.60 4.02 -31.73
N GLY A 306 2.09 5.04 -31.02
CA GLY A 306 2.40 6.45 -31.28
C GLY A 306 3.89 6.76 -31.17
N TYR A 307 4.56 6.29 -30.12
CA TYR A 307 6.01 6.47 -29.96
C TYR A 307 6.81 5.75 -31.05
N THR A 308 6.35 4.58 -31.47
CA THR A 308 7.01 3.79 -32.54
C THR A 308 6.91 4.52 -33.88
N LEU A 309 5.72 4.96 -34.26
CA LEU A 309 5.50 5.71 -35.51
C LEU A 309 6.26 7.03 -35.52
N GLY A 310 6.23 7.78 -34.40
CA GLY A 310 6.98 9.03 -34.26
C GLY A 310 8.49 8.83 -34.38
N ALA A 311 9.03 7.75 -33.81
CA ALA A 311 10.45 7.43 -33.91
C ALA A 311 10.90 7.11 -35.35
N LEU A 312 10.12 6.30 -36.06
CA LEU A 312 10.38 5.95 -37.46
C LEU A 312 10.35 7.21 -38.34
N LEU A 313 9.31 8.05 -38.19
CA LEU A 313 9.17 9.29 -38.94
C LEU A 313 10.34 10.25 -38.68
N ALA A 314 10.73 10.43 -37.42
CA ALA A 314 11.88 11.27 -37.06
C ALA A 314 13.18 10.76 -37.70
N GLY A 315 13.36 9.44 -37.76
CA GLY A 315 14.50 8.81 -38.42
C GLY A 315 14.55 9.13 -39.92
N VAL A 316 13.42 8.94 -40.62
CA VAL A 316 13.28 9.28 -42.05
C VAL A 316 13.57 10.75 -42.29
N ILE A 317 12.94 11.66 -41.54
CA ILE A 317 13.14 13.12 -41.68
C ILE A 317 14.63 13.48 -41.48
N SER A 318 15.27 12.92 -40.44
CA SER A 318 16.69 13.17 -40.19
C SER A 318 17.60 12.69 -41.32
N ALA A 319 17.24 11.59 -42.00
CA ALA A 319 17.99 11.09 -43.14
C ALA A 319 17.87 12.02 -44.37
N PHE A 320 16.69 12.56 -44.65
CA PHE A 320 16.51 13.53 -45.75
C PHE A 320 17.24 14.84 -45.47
N LEU A 321 17.10 15.39 -44.27
CA LEU A 321 17.81 16.61 -43.86
C LEU A 321 19.33 16.42 -43.87
N GLY A 322 19.82 15.30 -43.34
CA GLY A 322 21.23 14.95 -43.37
C GLY A 322 21.76 14.75 -44.79
N THR A 323 20.95 14.18 -45.69
CA THR A 323 21.30 14.06 -47.12
C THR A 323 21.37 15.42 -47.82
N ALA A 324 20.55 16.41 -47.42
CA ALA A 324 20.72 17.78 -47.94
C ALA A 324 22.02 18.44 -47.46
N LEU A 325 22.54 18.05 -46.29
CA LEU A 325 23.74 18.62 -45.67
C LEU A 325 25.05 17.92 -46.09
N HIS A 326 25.02 16.62 -46.39
CA HIS A 326 26.24 15.83 -46.39
C HIS A 326 27.28 16.20 -47.46
N LEU A 327 26.85 16.81 -48.57
CA LEU A 327 27.75 17.23 -49.66
C LEU A 327 28.52 18.53 -49.35
N GLN A 328 28.26 19.19 -48.22
CA GLN A 328 29.00 20.40 -47.87
C GLN A 328 30.45 20.06 -47.48
N THR A 329 31.39 20.59 -48.25
CA THR A 329 32.84 20.40 -48.06
C THR A 329 33.54 21.75 -47.95
N MET A 330 34.63 21.80 -47.19
CA MET A 330 35.52 22.97 -47.11
C MET A 330 36.94 22.54 -47.49
N GLN A 331 37.62 23.34 -48.32
CA GLN A 331 39.02 23.10 -48.67
C GLN A 331 39.93 23.72 -47.63
N ILE A 332 40.86 22.92 -47.08
CA ILE A 332 41.90 23.37 -46.16
C ILE A 332 43.25 22.88 -46.73
N GLY A 333 43.99 23.78 -47.36
CA GLY A 333 45.15 23.41 -48.19
C GLY A 333 44.71 22.50 -49.33
N ASP A 334 45.39 21.37 -49.50
CA ASP A 334 45.07 20.34 -50.51
C ASP A 334 44.06 19.28 -50.00
N THR A 335 43.50 19.45 -48.80
CA THR A 335 42.58 18.49 -48.18
C THR A 335 41.14 19.00 -48.23
N SER A 336 40.24 18.19 -48.82
CA SER A 336 38.79 18.43 -48.78
C SER A 336 38.19 17.83 -47.51
N VAL A 337 37.66 18.68 -46.63
CA VAL A 337 37.06 18.29 -45.36
C VAL A 337 35.53 18.26 -45.49
N PRO A 338 34.87 17.10 -45.37
CA PRO A 338 33.43 16.95 -45.53
C PRO A 338 32.67 17.27 -44.24
N TRP A 339 32.71 18.54 -43.82
CA TRP A 339 32.07 19.00 -42.58
C TRP A 339 30.54 18.80 -42.58
N GLY A 340 29.91 18.84 -43.76
CA GLY A 340 28.47 18.59 -43.92
C GLY A 340 28.06 17.18 -43.48
N ALA A 341 28.87 16.18 -43.82
CA ALA A 341 28.64 14.79 -43.40
C ALA A 341 28.77 14.65 -41.87
N ALA A 342 29.76 15.32 -41.26
CA ALA A 342 29.90 15.33 -39.80
C ALA A 342 28.70 16.00 -39.12
N LEU A 343 28.22 17.14 -39.63
CA LEU A 343 27.05 17.82 -39.09
C LEU A 343 25.76 16.99 -39.25
N ALA A 344 25.61 16.29 -40.37
CA ALA A 344 24.50 15.37 -40.58
C ALA A 344 24.49 14.22 -39.55
N LEU A 345 25.66 13.69 -39.19
CA LEU A 345 25.78 12.66 -38.13
C LEU A 345 25.46 13.22 -36.74
N VAL A 346 25.83 14.46 -36.45
CA VAL A 346 25.44 15.15 -35.21
C VAL A 346 23.92 15.34 -35.15
N LEU A 347 23.29 15.72 -36.27
CA LEU A 347 21.82 15.83 -36.36
C LEU A 347 21.15 14.48 -36.03
N VAL A 348 21.61 13.37 -36.62
CA VAL A 348 21.09 12.03 -36.32
C VAL A 348 21.28 11.69 -34.84
N ALA A 349 22.48 11.90 -34.28
CA ALA A 349 22.73 11.65 -32.86
C ALA A 349 21.77 12.46 -31.94
N ALA A 350 21.51 13.72 -32.30
CA ALA A 350 20.58 14.58 -31.57
C ALA A 350 19.13 14.07 -31.67
N VAL A 351 18.68 13.65 -32.85
CA VAL A 351 17.33 13.08 -33.06
C VAL A 351 17.14 11.78 -32.28
N LEU A 352 18.11 10.85 -32.35
CA LEU A 352 18.07 9.60 -31.59
C LEU A 352 17.97 9.85 -30.08
N THR A 353 18.74 10.82 -29.58
CA THR A 353 18.73 11.22 -28.17
C THR A 353 17.41 11.87 -27.78
N LEU A 354 16.87 12.77 -28.63
CA LEU A 354 15.60 13.44 -28.41
C LEU A 354 14.43 12.44 -28.37
N VAL A 355 14.31 11.60 -29.40
CA VAL A 355 13.24 10.58 -29.51
C VAL A 355 13.33 9.56 -28.38
N GLY A 356 14.53 9.10 -28.06
CA GLY A 356 14.75 8.17 -26.95
C GLY A 356 14.41 8.78 -25.59
N SER A 357 14.71 10.07 -25.38
CA SER A 357 14.38 10.79 -24.15
C SER A 357 12.89 11.11 -24.06
N TRP A 358 12.29 11.57 -25.15
CA TRP A 358 10.86 11.88 -25.26
C TRP A 358 10.01 10.64 -24.96
N ALA A 359 10.33 9.50 -25.58
CA ALA A 359 9.66 8.24 -25.33
C ALA A 359 10.22 7.50 -24.11
N ARG A 360 11.16 8.09 -23.35
CA ARG A 360 11.87 7.47 -22.21
C ARG A 360 12.27 6.01 -22.46
N SER A 361 12.73 5.70 -23.68
CA SER A 361 13.06 4.35 -24.11
C SER A 361 14.26 4.38 -25.07
N PRO A 362 15.32 3.62 -24.82
CA PRO A 362 16.43 3.52 -25.76
C PRO A 362 16.05 2.79 -27.06
N THR A 363 14.99 1.96 -27.01
CA THR A 363 14.53 1.21 -28.19
C THR A 363 13.93 2.14 -29.26
N THR A 364 13.28 3.23 -28.88
CA THR A 364 12.73 4.19 -29.85
C THR A 364 13.83 4.98 -30.54
N GLY A 365 14.90 5.34 -29.82
CA GLY A 365 16.11 5.89 -30.45
C GLY A 365 16.73 4.90 -31.43
N LEU A 366 16.87 3.63 -31.06
CA LEU A 366 17.36 2.58 -31.98
C LEU A 366 16.49 2.46 -33.25
N LEU A 367 15.16 2.43 -33.10
CA LEU A 367 14.24 2.37 -34.23
C LEU A 367 14.37 3.59 -35.15
N SER A 368 14.56 4.77 -34.56
CA SER A 368 14.82 6.01 -35.31
C SER A 368 16.12 5.93 -36.10
N GLY A 369 17.20 5.43 -35.50
CA GLY A 369 18.48 5.21 -36.17
C GLY A 369 18.42 4.16 -37.28
N ALA A 370 17.71 3.06 -37.05
CA ALA A 370 17.48 2.04 -38.08
C ALA A 370 16.68 2.59 -39.27
N ALA A 371 15.62 3.37 -39.01
CA ALA A 371 14.85 4.04 -40.05
C ALA A 371 15.70 5.06 -40.84
N ALA A 372 16.54 5.84 -40.13
CA ALA A 372 17.47 6.77 -40.78
C ALA A 372 18.46 6.03 -41.68
N TYR A 373 19.08 4.95 -41.19
CA TYR A 373 20.04 4.16 -41.97
C TYR A 373 19.40 3.52 -43.20
N LEU A 374 18.24 2.87 -43.04
CA LEU A 374 17.50 2.28 -44.16
C LEU A 374 17.10 3.34 -45.20
N SER A 375 16.71 4.54 -44.76
CA SER A 375 16.45 5.66 -45.65
C SER A 375 17.71 6.05 -46.43
N CYS A 376 18.85 6.22 -45.76
CA CYS A 376 20.13 6.50 -46.43
C CYS A 376 20.53 5.40 -47.42
N VAL A 377 20.33 4.13 -47.09
CA VAL A 377 20.57 3.01 -48.02
C VAL A 377 19.71 3.15 -49.26
N VAL A 378 18.41 3.42 -49.12
CA VAL A 378 17.51 3.64 -50.26
C VAL A 378 17.96 4.85 -51.10
N LEU A 379 18.36 5.95 -50.45
CA LEU A 379 18.83 7.16 -51.13
C LEU A 379 20.21 7.02 -51.82
N ALA A 380 20.97 5.99 -51.44
CA ALA A 380 22.25 5.63 -52.06
C ALA A 380 22.07 4.71 -53.29
N ILE A 381 20.90 4.09 -53.48
CA ILE A 381 20.64 3.24 -54.65
C ILE A 381 20.53 4.14 -55.90
N PRO A 382 21.37 3.94 -56.93
CA PRO A 382 21.31 4.74 -58.15
C PRO A 382 20.01 4.49 -58.92
N HIS A 383 19.14 5.49 -59.01
CA HIS A 383 17.96 5.46 -59.88
C HIS A 383 18.24 6.32 -61.11
N GLY A 384 19.00 5.78 -62.07
CA GLY A 384 19.45 6.55 -63.25
C GLY A 384 20.53 7.58 -62.88
N ARG A 385 20.31 8.87 -63.20
CA ARG A 385 21.27 9.97 -62.96
C ARG A 385 21.16 10.64 -61.59
N ILE A 386 20.27 10.17 -60.72
CA ILE A 386 19.91 10.87 -59.47
C ILE A 386 20.13 9.94 -58.27
N GLY A 387 21.39 9.62 -57.98
CA GLY A 387 21.77 9.12 -56.66
C GLY A 387 21.96 10.32 -55.74
N MET A 388 21.18 10.42 -54.65
CA MET A 388 21.29 11.57 -53.74
C MET A 388 22.46 11.43 -52.77
N ILE A 389 22.90 10.21 -52.47
CA ILE A 389 24.13 9.93 -51.74
C ILE A 389 25.12 9.30 -52.71
N ILE A 390 26.19 10.02 -53.00
CA ILE A 390 27.20 9.62 -54.01
C ILE A 390 28.32 8.85 -53.31
N ALA A 391 28.90 7.86 -53.97
CA ALA A 391 30.02 7.05 -53.47
C ALA A 391 31.37 7.80 -53.45
N ASN A 392 31.43 8.88 -52.67
CA ASN A 392 32.64 9.65 -52.37
C ASN A 392 32.89 9.64 -50.85
N SER A 393 33.94 10.32 -50.39
CA SER A 393 34.28 10.37 -48.95
C SER A 393 33.12 10.90 -48.09
N ALA A 394 32.48 11.99 -48.52
CA ALA A 394 31.35 12.60 -47.81
C ALA A 394 30.13 11.67 -47.73
N GLY A 395 29.76 11.03 -48.84
CA GLY A 395 28.65 10.09 -48.90
C GLY A 395 28.90 8.80 -48.12
N ASN A 396 30.13 8.28 -48.13
CA ASN A 396 30.51 7.12 -47.32
C ASN A 396 30.49 7.44 -45.82
N ILE A 397 31.02 8.60 -45.42
CA ILE A 397 30.97 9.06 -44.02
C ILE A 397 29.51 9.19 -43.57
N TRP A 398 28.66 9.78 -44.41
CA TRP A 398 27.23 9.93 -44.10
C TRP A 398 26.53 8.58 -44.00
N LEU A 399 26.59 7.73 -45.02
CA LEU A 399 25.88 6.45 -45.07
C LEU A 399 26.29 5.52 -43.92
N TYR A 400 27.57 5.22 -43.79
CA TYR A 400 28.05 4.28 -42.77
C TYR A 400 28.11 4.91 -41.38
N GLY A 401 28.31 6.23 -41.29
CA GLY A 401 28.32 6.94 -40.02
C GLY A 401 26.98 6.87 -39.29
N VAL A 402 25.85 6.81 -39.99
CA VAL A 402 24.52 6.65 -39.34
C VAL A 402 24.45 5.35 -38.53
N ALA A 403 24.99 4.25 -39.06
CA ALA A 403 25.06 2.98 -38.34
C ALA A 403 25.98 3.11 -37.09
N VAL A 404 27.15 3.72 -37.24
CA VAL A 404 28.10 3.94 -36.13
C VAL A 404 27.47 4.80 -35.02
N VAL A 405 26.84 5.92 -35.38
CA VAL A 405 26.15 6.80 -34.43
C VAL A 405 25.03 6.07 -33.70
N THR A 406 24.26 5.24 -34.41
CA THR A 406 23.18 4.45 -33.81
C THR A 406 23.71 3.45 -32.79
N VAL A 407 24.81 2.75 -33.10
CA VAL A 407 25.47 1.83 -32.16
C VAL A 407 26.02 2.57 -30.95
N LEU A 408 26.69 3.71 -31.14
CA LEU A 408 27.22 4.54 -30.06
C LEU A 408 26.10 5.03 -29.13
N TYR A 409 24.98 5.49 -29.71
CA TYR A 409 23.79 5.86 -28.96
C TYR A 409 23.30 4.70 -28.06
N CYS A 410 23.19 3.49 -28.60
CA CYS A 410 22.77 2.31 -27.83
C CYS A 410 23.76 1.99 -26.70
N LEU A 411 25.06 2.05 -26.95
CA LEU A 411 26.10 1.84 -25.94
C LEU A 411 25.99 2.85 -24.79
N VAL A 412 25.88 4.14 -25.12
CA VAL A 412 25.71 5.21 -24.13
C VAL A 412 24.44 5.00 -23.31
N ALA A 413 23.32 4.68 -23.98
CA ALA A 413 22.05 4.42 -23.30
C ALA A 413 22.13 3.22 -22.33
N MET A 414 22.82 2.14 -22.73
CA MET A 414 23.06 0.98 -21.86
C MET A 414 23.92 1.35 -20.64
N VAL A 415 24.98 2.13 -20.82
CA VAL A 415 25.84 2.59 -19.71
C VAL A 415 25.05 3.46 -18.74
N LEU A 416 24.25 4.41 -19.23
CA LEU A 416 23.42 5.27 -18.38
C LEU A 416 22.36 4.49 -17.61
N ALA A 417 21.73 3.49 -18.25
CA ALA A 417 20.81 2.58 -17.59
C ALA A 417 21.51 1.74 -16.50
N GLY A 418 22.72 1.25 -16.78
CA GLY A 418 23.56 0.51 -15.85
C GLY A 418 23.99 1.34 -14.63
N ARG A 419 24.42 2.59 -14.83
CA ARG A 419 24.77 3.53 -13.75
C ARG A 419 23.58 3.85 -12.86
N SER A 420 22.38 3.97 -13.44
CA SER A 420 21.14 4.20 -12.68
C SER A 420 20.77 3.00 -11.80
N LYS A 421 20.93 1.78 -12.32
CA LYS A 421 20.76 0.54 -11.53
C LYS A 421 21.82 0.42 -10.44
N ALA A 422 23.09 0.69 -10.76
CA ALA A 422 24.19 0.65 -9.79
C ALA A 422 24.06 1.73 -8.70
N ALA A 423 23.58 2.93 -9.03
CA ALA A 423 23.31 4.00 -8.06
C ALA A 423 22.15 3.65 -7.13
N ARG A 424 21.07 3.01 -7.64
CA ARG A 424 20.01 2.46 -6.80
C ARG A 424 20.53 1.32 -5.90
N GLY A 425 21.35 0.43 -6.45
CA GLY A 425 22.02 -0.64 -5.70
C GLY A 425 22.95 -0.11 -4.60
N ARG A 426 23.74 0.92 -4.90
CA ARG A 426 24.63 1.59 -3.93
C ARG A 426 23.90 2.43 -2.91
N ARG A 427 22.75 3.03 -3.23
CA ARG A 427 21.88 3.68 -2.23
C ARG A 427 21.27 2.67 -1.27
N ASN A 428 20.97 1.47 -1.76
CA ASN A 428 20.54 0.34 -0.94
C ASN A 428 21.69 -0.30 -0.14
N SER A 429 22.93 -0.28 -0.64
CA SER A 429 24.11 -0.82 0.05
C SER A 429 24.84 0.17 0.96
N GLY A 430 24.79 1.48 0.67
CA GLY A 430 25.35 2.55 1.52
C GLY A 430 24.55 2.70 2.82
N ARG A 431 23.22 2.50 2.76
CA ARG A 431 22.40 2.29 3.96
C ARG A 431 22.75 1.02 4.76
N ARG A 432 23.45 0.05 4.16
CA ARG A 432 23.99 -1.16 4.82
C ARG A 432 25.39 -0.95 5.41
N GLY A 433 26.15 0.05 4.95
CA GLY A 433 27.55 0.27 5.34
C GLY A 433 27.78 1.32 6.44
N GLU A 434 26.82 2.22 6.69
CA GLU A 434 26.85 3.14 7.85
C GLU A 434 26.23 2.53 9.12
N ARG A 435 25.95 1.22 9.12
CA ARG A 435 25.49 0.44 10.29
C ARG A 435 26.36 -0.79 10.55
N THR A 436 27.66 -0.63 10.33
CA THR A 436 28.71 -1.43 10.97
C THR A 436 29.58 -0.45 11.74
#